data_AF-A0A1A9C788-F1
#
_entry.id   AF-A0A1A9C788-F1
#
_cell.length_a   1.000
_cell.length_b   1.000
_cell.length_c   1.000
_cell.angle_alpha   90.00
_cell.angle_beta   90.00
_cell.angle_gamma   90.00
#
_symmetry.space_group_name_H-M   'P 1'
#
loop_
_entity.id
_entity.type
_entity.pdbx_description
1 polymer ?
#
loop_
_entity_poly.entity_id
_entity_poly.type
_entity_poly.pdbx_seq_one_letter_code
_entity_poly.pdbx_strand_id
1 'polypeptide(L)'
;MSDQLTQGHALLLEFVDLPELLDGIGRDDDLTTAGLNSGDLIRLALAIEERTGSPLDDDELTALHTIAGIDEVLTARAATVSEAR
;
A
#
# COMPACT_ATOMS: atom_id res chain seq x y z
N MET A 1 17.47 4.97 14.59
CA MET A 1 16.62 5.76 13.70
C MET A 1 15.23 5.23 13.92
N SER A 2 14.35 5.98 14.58
CA SER A 2 12.92 5.67 14.59
C SER A 2 12.43 5.99 13.19
N ASP A 3 12.54 5.01 12.30
CA ASP A 3 12.01 5.07 10.95
C ASP A 3 10.51 5.30 11.11
N GLN A 4 10.01 6.45 10.69
CA GLN A 4 8.58 6.71 10.74
C GLN A 4 7.94 5.74 9.76
N LEU A 5 7.23 4.73 10.29
CA LEU A 5 6.37 3.85 9.49
C LEU A 5 5.51 4.74 8.60
N THR A 6 5.71 4.63 7.30
CA THR A 6 4.92 5.38 6.31
C THR A 6 3.50 4.81 6.24
N GLN A 7 2.58 5.53 5.60
CA GLN A 7 1.18 5.10 5.55
C GLN A 7 1.04 3.75 4.85
N GLY A 8 1.85 3.49 3.81
CA GLY A 8 1.91 2.21 3.14
C GLY A 8 2.42 1.08 4.04
N HIS A 9 3.48 1.32 4.83
CA HIS A 9 3.93 0.34 5.82
C HIS A 9 2.86 0.02 6.87
N ALA A 10 2.20 1.06 7.40
CA ALA A 10 1.14 0.90 8.39
C ALA A 10 -0.04 0.11 7.81
N LEU A 11 -0.40 0.39 6.55
CA LEU A 11 -1.47 -0.32 5.86
C LEU A 11 -1.12 -1.79 5.61
N LEU A 12 0.10 -2.08 5.16
CA LEU A 12 0.57 -3.45 4.96
C LEU A 12 0.55 -4.25 6.26
N LEU A 13 0.93 -3.65 7.39
CA LEU A 13 0.87 -4.31 8.70
C LEU A 13 -0.55 -4.74 9.11
N GLU A 14 -1.61 -4.12 8.55
CA GLU A 14 -2.99 -4.54 8.79
C GLU A 14 -3.38 -5.79 8.00
N PHE A 15 -2.64 -6.12 6.93
CA PHE A 15 -2.96 -7.22 6.01
C PHE A 15 -1.96 -8.38 6.02
N VAL A 16 -0.74 -8.14 6.49
CA VAL A 16 0.31 -9.16 6.54
C VAL A 16 0.22 -9.91 7.87
N ASP A 17 -0.02 -11.23 7.79
CA ASP A 17 -0.10 -12.11 8.96
C ASP A 17 1.24 -12.25 9.74
N LEU A 18 2.37 -11.93 9.10
CA LEU A 18 3.71 -11.95 9.70
C LEU A 18 4.40 -10.58 9.54
N PRO A 19 4.30 -9.66 10.52
CA PRO A 19 4.90 -8.32 10.40
C PRO A 19 6.43 -8.35 10.24
N GLU A 20 7.08 -9.40 10.73
CA GLU A 20 8.52 -9.68 10.57
C GLU A 20 8.95 -9.81 9.09
N LEU A 21 8.03 -10.15 8.18
CA LEU A 21 8.30 -10.14 6.74
C LEU A 21 8.67 -8.75 6.24
N LEU A 22 8.11 -7.70 6.85
CA LEU A 22 8.31 -6.32 6.42
C LEU A 22 9.63 -5.72 6.94
N ASP A 23 10.24 -6.30 7.98
CA ASP A 23 11.48 -5.77 8.59
C ASP A 23 12.69 -5.79 7.64
N GLY A 24 12.63 -6.61 6.58
CA GLY A 24 13.69 -6.74 5.58
C GLY A 24 13.36 -6.14 4.20
N ILE A 25 12.16 -5.59 4.02
CA ILE A 25 11.68 -5.12 2.73
C ILE A 25 12.01 -3.64 2.56
N GLY A 26 12.80 -3.33 1.54
CA GLY A 26 13.04 -1.97 1.11
C GLY A 26 11.81 -1.33 0.47
N ARG A 27 11.77 0.00 0.46
CA ARG A 27 10.60 0.75 -0.06
C ARG A 27 10.28 0.42 -1.52
N ASP A 28 11.29 0.14 -2.32
CA ASP A 28 11.18 -0.13 -3.76
C ASP A 28 11.22 -1.63 -4.07
N ASP A 29 11.29 -2.49 -3.06
CA ASP A 29 11.33 -3.94 -3.25
C ASP A 29 9.95 -4.44 -3.68
N ASP A 30 9.96 -5.45 -4.55
CA ASP A 30 8.76 -6.12 -5.01
C ASP A 30 8.20 -7.00 -3.90
N LEU A 31 7.03 -6.61 -3.39
CA LEU A 31 6.31 -7.28 -2.31
C LEU A 31 5.95 -8.73 -2.65
N THR A 32 5.76 -9.06 -3.93
CA THR A 32 5.48 -10.44 -4.36
C THR A 32 6.69 -11.35 -4.18
N THR A 33 7.89 -10.80 -4.37
CA THR A 33 9.15 -11.52 -4.13
C THR A 33 9.44 -11.64 -2.64
N ALA A 34 8.91 -10.73 -1.86
CA ALA A 34 9.02 -10.71 -0.41
C ALA A 34 7.99 -11.58 0.31
N GLY A 35 7.09 -12.26 -0.40
CA GLY A 35 6.18 -13.25 0.18
C GLY A 35 4.72 -12.79 0.31
N LEU A 36 4.37 -11.58 -0.13
CA LEU A 36 2.97 -11.21 -0.29
C LEU A 36 2.38 -11.96 -1.48
N ASN A 37 1.25 -12.63 -1.26
CA ASN A 37 0.55 -13.30 -2.35
C ASN A 37 -0.44 -12.34 -3.02
N SER A 38 -0.95 -12.74 -4.19
CA SER A 38 -1.93 -11.94 -4.94
C SER A 38 -3.22 -11.69 -4.15
N GLY A 39 -3.59 -12.56 -3.21
CA GLY A 39 -4.74 -12.36 -2.32
C GLY A 39 -4.52 -11.24 -1.29
N ASP A 40 -3.29 -11.08 -0.78
CA ASP A 40 -2.91 -9.97 0.10
C ASP A 40 -2.99 -8.64 -0.65
N LEU A 41 -2.46 -8.61 -1.87
CA LEU A 41 -2.50 -7.43 -2.73
C LEU A 41 -3.93 -7.03 -3.12
N ILE A 42 -4.80 -8.01 -3.41
CA ILE A 42 -6.22 -7.73 -3.68
C ILE A 42 -6.91 -7.15 -2.44
N ARG A 43 -6.65 -7.70 -1.24
CA ARG A 43 -7.22 -7.16 0.01
C ARG A 43 -6.73 -5.73 0.28
N LEU A 44 -5.45 -5.46 0.03
CA LEU A 44 -4.87 -4.13 0.12
C LEU A 44 -5.56 -3.15 -0.84
N ALA A 45 -5.71 -3.52 -2.11
CA ALA A 45 -6.37 -2.70 -3.12
C ALA A 45 -7.80 -2.35 -2.70
N LEU A 46 -8.61 -3.36 -2.33
CA LEU A 46 -9.99 -3.16 -1.88
C LEU A 46 -10.08 -2.23 -0.67
N ALA A 47 -9.16 -2.35 0.29
CA ALA A 47 -9.14 -1.47 1.45
C ALA A 47 -8.81 -0.01 1.09
N ILE A 48 -7.96 0.23 0.09
CA ILE A 48 -7.69 1.57 -0.42
C ILE A 48 -8.94 2.12 -1.12
N GLU A 49 -9.60 1.33 -1.96
CA GLU A 49 -10.84 1.72 -2.63
C GLU A 49 -11.96 2.06 -1.64
N GLU A 50 -12.15 1.25 -0.59
CA GLU A 50 -13.14 1.50 0.46
C GLU A 50 -12.86 2.80 1.22
N ARG A 51 -11.58 3.11 1.49
CA ARG A 51 -11.17 4.34 2.20
C ARG A 51 -11.31 5.59 1.33
N THR A 52 -11.06 5.46 0.04
CA THR A 52 -11.03 6.58 -0.91
C THR A 52 -12.36 6.77 -1.65
N GLY A 53 -13.23 5.77 -1.63
CA GLY A 53 -14.57 5.81 -2.20
C GLY A 53 -14.64 5.61 -3.72
N SER A 54 -13.56 5.14 -4.35
CA SER A 54 -13.50 4.92 -5.80
C SER A 54 -12.53 3.79 -6.17
N PRO A 55 -12.77 3.07 -7.27
CA PRO A 55 -11.85 2.04 -7.75
C PRO A 55 -10.46 2.57 -8.06
N LEU A 56 -9.45 1.70 -7.90
CA LEU A 56 -8.11 1.92 -8.40
C LEU A 56 -8.05 1.64 -9.91
N ASP A 57 -7.22 2.38 -10.62
CA ASP A 57 -6.90 2.08 -12.02
C ASP A 57 -5.72 1.08 -12.14
N ASP A 58 -5.43 0.68 -13.37
CA ASP A 58 -4.39 -0.33 -13.65
C ASP A 58 -2.98 0.13 -13.23
N ASP A 59 -2.69 1.43 -13.32
CA ASP A 59 -1.39 2.00 -12.95
C ASP A 59 -1.24 2.01 -11.43
N GLU A 60 -2.29 2.40 -10.71
CA GLU A 60 -2.31 2.37 -9.25
C GLU A 60 -2.25 0.95 -8.71
N LEU A 61 -2.97 0.00 -9.31
CA LEU A 61 -2.88 -1.42 -8.96
C LEU A 61 -1.46 -1.95 -9.14
N THR A 62 -0.77 -1.54 -10.20
CA THR A 62 0.63 -1.89 -10.45
C THR A 62 1.56 -1.27 -9.41
N ALA A 63 1.29 -0.04 -8.98
CA ALA A 63 2.05 0.65 -7.95
C ALA A 63 1.96 -0.04 -6.57
N LEU A 64 0.93 -0.84 -6.31
CA LEU A 64 0.79 -1.58 -5.04
C LEU A 64 1.83 -2.71 -4.86
N HIS A 65 2.67 -3.00 -5.86
CA HIS A 65 3.73 -3.99 -5.73
C HIS A 65 4.94 -3.52 -4.92
N THR A 66 5.03 -2.23 -4.57
CA THR A 66 6.11 -1.70 -3.73
C THR A 66 5.54 -0.81 -2.64
N ILE A 67 6.28 -0.64 -1.54
CA ILE A 67 5.83 0.21 -0.44
C ILE A 67 5.82 1.69 -0.86
N ALA A 68 6.79 2.09 -1.69
CA ALA A 68 6.85 3.42 -2.27
C ALA A 68 5.60 3.71 -3.13
N GLY A 69 5.18 2.78 -3.99
CA GLY A 69 4.00 2.97 -4.81
C GLY A 69 2.71 3.02 -3.99
N ILE A 70 2.59 2.21 -2.92
CA ILE A 70 1.46 2.33 -1.98
C ILE A 70 1.42 3.72 -1.34
N ASP A 71 2.56 4.24 -0.87
CA ASP A 71 2.64 5.59 -0.30
C ASP A 71 2.23 6.68 -1.32
N GLU A 72 2.63 6.53 -2.58
CA GLU A 72 2.28 7.44 -3.68
C GLU A 72 0.78 7.44 -3.95
N VAL A 73 0.16 6.26 -4.08
CA VAL A 73 -1.30 6.11 -4.29
C VAL A 73 -2.06 6.74 -3.14
N LEU A 74 -1.69 6.44 -1.88
CA LEU A 74 -2.36 7.01 -0.71
C LEU A 74 -2.23 8.53 -0.65
N THR A 75 -1.05 9.07 -0.99
CA THR A 75 -0.80 10.52 -1.03
C THR A 75 -1.63 11.20 -2.12
N ALA A 76 -1.65 10.63 -3.33
CA ALA A 76 -2.41 11.16 -4.46
C ALA A 76 -3.92 11.18 -4.15
N ARG A 77 -4.44 10.08 -3.60
CA ARG A 77 -5.86 9.95 -3.25
C ARG A 77 -6.26 10.87 -2.09
N ALA A 78 -5.40 11.07 -1.10
CA ALA A 78 -5.64 12.05 -0.04
C ALA A 78 -5.76 13.49 -0.58
N ALA A 79 -4.96 13.85 -1.59
CA ALA A 79 -5.05 15.15 -2.25
C ALA A 79 -6.39 15.31 -3.01
N THR A 80 -6.82 14.30 -3.77
CA THR A 80 -8.09 14.33 -4.51
C THR A 80 -9.31 14.43 -3.59
N VAL A 81 -9.32 13.70 -2.48
CA VAL A 81 -10.41 13.77 -1.48
C VAL A 81 -10.48 15.15 -0.81
N SER A 82 -9.33 15.82 -0.63
CA SER A 82 -9.29 17.17 -0.07
C SER A 82 -9.85 18.23 -1.04
N GLU A 83 -9.67 18.08 -2.35
CA GLU A 83 -10.18 19.04 -3.35
C GLU A 83 -11.70 18.89 -3.60
N ALA A 84 -12.26 17.72 -3.31
CA ALA A 84 -13.70 17.45 -3.45
C ALA A 84 -14.56 17.97 -2.27
N ARG A 85 -13.95 18.55 -1.23
CA ARG A 85 -14.61 19.08 -0.02
C ARG A 85 -14.74 20.59 -0.03
#